data_AF-A0AAD9S8N7-F1
#
_entry.id   AF-A0AAD9S8N7-F1
#
_cell.length_a   1.000
_cell.length_b   1.000
_cell.length_c   1.000
_cell.angle_alpha   90.00
_cell.angle_beta   90.00
_cell.angle_gamma   90.00
#
_symmetry.space_group_name_H-M   'P 1'
#
loop_
_entity.id
_entity.type
_entity.pdbx_description
1 polymer ?
#
loop_
_entity_poly.entity_id
_entity_poly.type
_entity_poly.pdbx_seq_one_letter_code
_entity_poly.pdbx_strand_id
1 'polypeptide(L)'
;MLSRPSPSLHAPFPWIPPGLYTWAHPNRTLWSKMPGIKVFHVTALATLLLSSVLLSIAAQDTCTTSSQPNPIAQQYPNDATGTLNTTLAIVPIPLSTARSIIPSQHAILEGAYRSLMPDFPADMYPVLVTAGLDHDIQLAALSINVQDFQRFGWSFPFIDLLGDGYSSFTMAPAQMISADNQVAINGSRAYGTTVYPSKFEPGCEAYARLPSGSTYFKGQAADDSGKYVTLEFSPLDQGTTNPFPVEVYQNITNQPIFANGTQCDRQVRLFNSTINEGQWAPAPVKGTVFSNLEPLSDTEGLGEVFGILVDTPFIEFNMLDCTTLKGYSGTGPGD
;
A
#
# COMPACT_ATOMS: atom_id res chain seq x y z
N MET A 1 40.26 -14.21 26.25
CA MET A 1 39.30 -14.25 27.37
C MET A 1 38.85 -12.84 27.66
N LEU A 2 37.72 -12.41 27.10
CA LEU A 2 36.95 -11.23 27.50
C LEU A 2 35.54 -11.43 26.93
N SER A 3 34.61 -11.81 27.80
CA SER A 3 33.21 -12.10 27.53
C SER A 3 32.40 -10.81 27.40
N ARG A 4 31.69 -10.63 26.28
CA ARG A 4 30.67 -9.58 26.13
C ARG A 4 29.32 -10.08 26.66
N PRO A 5 28.53 -9.24 27.36
CA PRO A 5 27.21 -9.62 27.85
C PRO A 5 26.13 -9.46 26.77
N SER A 6 25.16 -10.37 26.78
CA SER A 6 23.95 -10.33 25.95
C SER A 6 23.02 -9.19 26.37
N PRO A 7 22.34 -8.51 25.43
CA PRO A 7 21.24 -7.61 25.77
C PRO A 7 19.93 -8.39 25.92
N SER A 8 19.27 -8.15 27.04
CA SER A 8 17.93 -8.62 27.38
C SER A 8 16.86 -7.95 26.51
N LEU A 9 16.06 -8.76 25.83
CA LEU A 9 14.83 -8.37 25.15
C LEU A 9 13.73 -8.09 26.19
N HIS A 10 13.31 -6.83 26.31
CA HIS A 10 12.04 -6.45 26.93
C HIS A 10 11.07 -6.06 25.83
N ALA A 11 10.04 -6.88 25.62
CA ALA A 11 8.89 -6.55 24.79
C ALA A 11 7.92 -5.67 25.61
N PRO A 12 7.35 -4.59 25.03
CA PRO A 12 6.28 -3.86 25.67
C PRO A 12 4.93 -4.56 25.46
N PHE A 13 4.17 -4.70 26.53
CA PHE A 13 2.76 -5.10 26.52
C PHE A 13 1.89 -4.00 25.87
N PRO A 14 0.81 -4.35 25.14
CA PRO A 14 -0.13 -3.37 24.65
C PRO A 14 -0.99 -2.83 25.80
N TRP A 15 -1.09 -1.50 25.82
CA TRP A 15 -1.89 -0.70 26.73
C TRP A 15 -3.40 -0.90 26.49
N ILE A 16 -4.14 -1.19 27.57
CA ILE A 16 -5.62 -1.16 27.62
C ILE A 16 -6.02 0.11 28.40
N PRO A 17 -6.94 0.95 27.90
CA PRO A 17 -7.35 2.17 28.61
C PRO A 17 -8.18 1.85 29.87
N PRO A 18 -8.00 2.61 30.98
CA PRO A 18 -8.75 2.42 32.21
C PRO A 18 -10.09 3.14 32.18
N GLY A 19 -11.18 2.41 32.39
CA GLY A 19 -12.53 2.95 32.49
C GLY A 19 -13.33 2.35 33.65
N LEU A 20 -13.40 3.11 34.75
CA LEU A 20 -14.46 3.14 35.77
C LEU A 20 -14.50 2.01 36.82
N TYR A 21 -13.78 2.24 37.93
CA TYR A 21 -14.20 1.79 39.26
C TYR A 21 -14.94 2.93 39.98
N THR A 22 -16.18 2.67 40.40
CA THR A 22 -16.77 3.29 41.61
C THR A 22 -17.52 2.24 42.40
N TRP A 23 -17.08 2.04 43.64
CA TRP A 23 -17.74 1.24 44.68
C TRP A 23 -18.75 2.09 45.46
N ALA A 24 -19.93 1.54 45.77
CA ALA A 24 -20.53 1.53 47.13
C ALA A 24 -21.92 0.84 47.16
N HIS A 25 -22.12 0.04 48.22
CA HIS A 25 -23.26 -0.82 48.62
C HIS A 25 -24.55 -0.05 49.10
N PRO A 26 -25.53 -0.68 49.78
CA PRO A 26 -26.49 -1.73 49.37
C PRO A 26 -27.97 -1.36 49.70
N ASN A 27 -28.89 -2.30 49.42
CA ASN A 27 -30.27 -2.46 49.92
C ASN A 27 -31.37 -1.50 49.43
N ARG A 28 -32.31 -2.06 48.66
CA ARG A 28 -33.75 -2.02 48.97
C ARG A 28 -34.55 -3.02 48.13
N THR A 29 -35.20 -3.94 48.83
CA THR A 29 -36.32 -4.76 48.34
C THR A 29 -37.51 -3.89 47.93
N LEU A 30 -38.12 -4.18 46.78
CA LEU A 30 -39.55 -3.96 46.57
C LEU A 30 -40.05 -4.83 45.41
N TRP A 31 -40.96 -5.74 45.76
CA TRP A 31 -41.83 -6.44 44.84
C TRP A 31 -42.68 -5.45 44.04
N SER A 32 -42.75 -5.63 42.73
CA SER A 32 -43.92 -5.23 41.95
C SER A 32 -44.11 -6.13 40.74
N LYS A 33 -45.30 -6.71 40.67
CA LYS A 33 -45.88 -7.56 39.62
C LYS A 33 -45.63 -6.98 38.22
N MET A 34 -45.25 -7.83 37.27
CA MET A 34 -45.39 -7.54 35.83
C MET A 34 -46.50 -8.41 35.21
N PRO A 35 -47.40 -7.83 34.40
CA PRO A 35 -48.41 -8.56 33.65
C PRO A 35 -47.79 -9.25 32.42
N GLY A 36 -48.34 -10.41 32.08
CA GLY A 36 -47.85 -11.29 31.02
C GLY A 36 -47.84 -10.62 29.64
N ILE A 37 -46.64 -10.53 29.06
CA ILE A 37 -46.42 -10.21 27.65
C ILE A 37 -46.77 -11.46 26.84
N LYS A 38 -47.77 -11.33 25.97
CA LYS A 38 -48.27 -12.39 25.10
C LYS A 38 -47.19 -12.85 24.11
N VAL A 39 -46.91 -14.14 24.11
CA VAL A 39 -45.85 -14.87 23.36
C VAL A 39 -46.02 -14.86 21.82
N PHE A 40 -46.94 -14.08 21.25
CA PHE A 40 -47.31 -14.18 19.83
C PHE A 40 -46.73 -13.11 18.88
N HIS A 41 -45.82 -12.24 19.34
CA HIS A 41 -45.19 -11.21 18.47
C HIS A 41 -43.67 -11.34 18.29
N VAL A 42 -43.01 -12.28 18.97
CA VAL A 42 -41.55 -12.46 18.86
C VAL A 42 -41.16 -13.36 17.67
N THR A 43 -42.08 -14.17 17.14
CA THR A 43 -41.80 -15.11 16.05
C THR A 43 -41.84 -14.50 14.64
N ALA A 44 -42.52 -13.36 14.45
CA ALA A 44 -42.60 -12.70 13.13
C ALA A 44 -41.40 -11.78 12.84
N LEU A 45 -40.77 -11.17 13.86
CA LEU A 45 -39.57 -10.34 13.67
C LEU A 45 -38.31 -11.19 13.45
N ALA A 46 -38.22 -12.36 14.09
CA ALA A 46 -37.08 -13.27 13.93
C ALA A 46 -37.01 -13.90 12.53
N THR A 47 -38.15 -14.09 11.86
CA THR A 47 -38.20 -14.66 10.51
C THR A 47 -37.88 -13.64 9.41
N LEU A 48 -38.18 -12.34 9.62
CA LEU A 48 -37.78 -11.25 8.72
C LEU A 48 -36.30 -10.86 8.83
N LEU A 49 -35.68 -11.06 10.01
CA LEU A 49 -34.23 -10.84 10.21
C LEU A 49 -33.39 -12.01 9.69
N LEU A 50 -33.89 -13.26 9.70
CA LEU A 50 -33.17 -14.39 9.08
C LEU A 50 -33.22 -14.36 7.53
N SER A 51 -34.29 -13.81 6.94
CA SER A 51 -34.39 -13.72 5.47
C SER A 51 -33.58 -12.57 4.87
N SER A 52 -33.19 -11.56 5.66
CA SER A 52 -32.27 -10.50 5.21
C SER A 52 -30.79 -10.90 5.30
N VAL A 53 -30.43 -11.88 6.16
CA VAL A 53 -29.07 -12.45 6.20
C VAL A 53 -28.86 -13.50 5.10
N LEU A 54 -29.90 -14.22 4.69
CA LEU A 54 -29.79 -15.25 3.64
C LEU A 54 -29.81 -14.71 2.20
N LEU A 55 -30.18 -13.43 2.00
CA LEU A 55 -30.20 -12.78 0.68
C LEU A 55 -28.94 -11.94 0.38
N SER A 56 -27.94 -11.94 1.27
CA SER A 56 -26.63 -11.32 1.04
C SER A 56 -25.55 -12.31 0.61
N ILE A 57 -25.89 -13.58 0.39
CA ILE A 57 -25.07 -14.50 -0.42
C ILE A 57 -25.40 -14.21 -1.89
N ALA A 58 -25.27 -12.94 -2.31
CA ALA A 58 -24.84 -12.73 -3.68
C ALA A 58 -23.49 -13.43 -3.76
N ALA A 59 -23.31 -14.31 -4.74
CA ALA A 59 -22.01 -14.87 -5.03
C ALA A 59 -21.01 -13.72 -5.01
N GLN A 60 -20.19 -13.62 -3.96
CA GLN A 60 -18.90 -13.00 -4.11
C GLN A 60 -18.28 -13.92 -5.15
N ASP A 61 -18.24 -13.45 -6.41
CA ASP A 61 -17.37 -14.06 -7.40
C ASP A 61 -16.03 -14.19 -6.68
N THR A 62 -15.70 -15.43 -6.31
CA THR A 62 -14.43 -15.76 -5.67
C THR A 62 -13.42 -15.49 -6.74
N CYS A 63 -12.97 -14.24 -6.77
CA CYS A 63 -12.05 -13.75 -7.76
C CYS A 63 -10.78 -14.55 -7.59
N THR A 64 -10.45 -15.36 -8.58
CA THR A 64 -9.24 -16.18 -8.56
C THR A 64 -8.16 -15.34 -9.20
N THR A 65 -7.22 -14.85 -8.39
CA THR A 65 -6.07 -14.11 -8.89
C THR A 65 -5.01 -15.04 -9.49
N SER A 66 -4.25 -14.53 -10.45
CA SER A 66 -3.06 -15.19 -11.01
C SER A 66 -1.78 -14.95 -10.20
N SER A 67 -1.82 -14.10 -9.17
CA SER A 67 -0.66 -13.79 -8.31
C SER A 67 -0.24 -15.00 -7.48
N GLN A 68 1.06 -15.07 -7.15
CA GLN A 68 1.60 -16.17 -6.36
C GLN A 68 1.30 -15.95 -4.86
N PRO A 69 1.11 -17.01 -4.07
CA PRO A 69 0.85 -16.90 -2.64
C PRO A 69 2.05 -16.28 -1.91
N ASN A 70 1.79 -15.70 -0.74
CA ASN A 70 2.79 -15.08 0.13
C ASN A 70 3.81 -16.11 0.66
N PRO A 71 5.07 -16.06 0.20
CA PRO A 71 6.06 -17.07 0.55
C PRO A 71 6.66 -16.88 1.96
N ILE A 72 6.40 -15.74 2.62
CA ILE A 72 7.09 -15.34 3.86
C ILE A 72 6.17 -15.21 5.08
N ALA A 73 4.87 -15.45 4.95
CA ALA A 73 3.90 -15.32 6.04
C ALA A 73 4.30 -16.09 7.32
N GLN A 74 4.83 -17.30 7.16
CA GLN A 74 5.27 -18.14 8.28
C GLN A 74 6.64 -17.74 8.84
N GLN A 75 7.46 -17.04 8.05
CA GLN A 75 8.77 -16.56 8.48
C GLN A 75 8.65 -15.31 9.37
N TYR A 76 7.66 -14.46 9.10
CA TYR A 76 7.38 -13.24 9.86
C TYR A 76 5.97 -13.26 10.45
N PRO A 77 5.64 -14.23 11.34
CA PRO A 77 4.27 -14.45 11.74
C PRO A 77 3.69 -13.30 12.59
N ASN A 78 4.55 -12.47 13.20
CA ASN A 78 4.14 -11.35 14.05
C ASN A 78 4.05 -10.01 13.31
N ASP A 79 4.44 -9.97 12.04
CA ASP A 79 4.42 -8.78 11.20
C ASP A 79 3.38 -8.97 10.09
N ALA A 80 2.84 -7.86 9.57
CA ALA A 80 1.99 -7.93 8.40
C ALA A 80 2.88 -8.23 7.18
N THR A 81 2.50 -9.26 6.41
CA THR A 81 3.21 -9.65 5.19
C THR A 81 2.22 -9.92 4.09
N GLY A 82 2.64 -9.76 2.83
CA GLY A 82 1.83 -10.11 1.66
C GLY A 82 2.69 -10.10 0.41
N THR A 83 2.05 -10.06 -0.75
CA THR A 83 2.72 -9.84 -2.03
C THR A 83 2.13 -8.63 -2.76
N LEU A 84 2.93 -8.02 -3.62
CA LEU A 84 2.60 -6.82 -4.37
C LEU A 84 2.90 -7.07 -5.84
N ASN A 85 1.93 -7.63 -6.55
CA ASN A 85 2.00 -7.82 -7.99
C ASN A 85 1.64 -6.50 -8.68
N THR A 86 2.65 -5.78 -9.15
CA THR A 86 2.50 -4.40 -9.57
C THR A 86 3.25 -4.06 -10.86
N THR A 87 2.68 -3.11 -11.59
CA THR A 87 3.42 -2.27 -12.52
C THR A 87 4.05 -1.13 -11.72
N LEU A 88 5.38 -1.07 -11.74
CA LEU A 88 6.16 0.04 -11.22
C LEU A 88 6.73 0.83 -12.39
N ALA A 89 6.58 2.15 -12.41
CA ALA A 89 7.15 2.98 -13.47
C ALA A 89 7.73 4.29 -12.92
N ILE A 90 8.83 4.74 -13.50
CA ILE A 90 9.43 6.04 -13.16
C ILE A 90 8.97 7.06 -14.19
N VAL A 91 8.34 8.11 -13.69
CA VAL A 91 7.85 9.25 -14.47
C VAL A 91 8.74 10.46 -14.16
N PRO A 92 9.58 10.89 -15.11
CA PRO A 92 10.29 12.15 -14.98
C PRO A 92 9.30 13.32 -15.07
N ILE A 93 9.24 14.14 -14.04
CA ILE A 93 8.54 15.44 -14.07
C ILE A 93 9.55 16.57 -13.88
N PRO A 94 9.26 17.80 -14.35
CA PRO A 94 10.12 18.94 -14.03
C PRO A 94 10.32 19.07 -12.52
N LEU A 95 11.56 19.31 -12.08
CA LEU A 95 11.89 19.49 -10.67
C LEU A 95 11.09 20.65 -10.05
N SER A 96 10.79 21.69 -10.84
CA SER A 96 9.90 22.78 -10.45
C SER A 96 8.48 22.29 -10.12
N THR A 97 7.96 21.32 -10.89
CA THR A 97 6.66 20.70 -10.65
C THR A 97 6.70 19.91 -9.34
N ALA A 98 7.71 19.04 -9.15
CA ALA A 98 7.91 18.34 -7.88
C ALA A 98 7.97 19.32 -6.71
N ARG A 99 8.64 20.46 -6.88
CA ARG A 99 8.77 21.47 -5.84
C ARG A 99 7.48 22.21 -5.47
N SER A 100 6.57 22.37 -6.43
CA SER A 100 5.23 22.92 -6.16
C SER A 100 4.32 21.95 -5.41
N ILE A 101 4.61 20.65 -5.51
CA ILE A 101 3.84 19.56 -4.88
C ILE A 101 4.35 19.28 -3.46
N ILE A 102 5.67 19.12 -3.32
CA ILE A 102 6.30 18.76 -2.06
C ILE A 102 6.25 19.96 -1.11
N PRO A 103 5.80 19.80 0.15
CA PRO A 103 5.77 20.88 1.11
C PRO A 103 7.14 21.57 1.26
N SER A 104 7.15 22.90 1.37
CA SER A 104 8.39 23.70 1.33
C SER A 104 9.35 23.42 2.49
N GLN A 105 8.84 22.89 3.61
CA GLN A 105 9.67 22.51 4.76
C GLN A 105 10.52 21.26 4.52
N HIS A 106 10.21 20.45 3.50
CA HIS A 106 10.98 19.25 3.17
C HIS A 106 11.86 19.51 1.96
N ALA A 107 13.15 19.19 2.08
CA ALA A 107 14.07 19.26 0.96
C ALA A 107 13.91 18.05 0.02
N ILE A 108 14.35 18.21 -1.23
CA ILE A 108 14.51 17.10 -2.19
C ILE A 108 15.98 16.71 -2.18
N LEU A 109 16.27 15.45 -1.92
CA LEU A 109 17.63 14.90 -1.88
C LEU A 109 18.11 14.58 -3.30
N GLU A 110 18.35 15.61 -4.12
CA GLU A 110 18.80 15.43 -5.51
C GLU A 110 20.08 14.59 -5.63
N GLY A 111 21.01 14.78 -4.71
CA GLY A 111 22.25 14.00 -4.67
C GLY A 111 22.00 12.50 -4.54
N ALA A 112 20.93 12.08 -3.84
CA ALA A 112 20.61 10.67 -3.65
C ALA A 112 20.14 10.03 -4.96
N TYR A 113 19.13 10.60 -5.62
CA TYR A 113 18.62 10.00 -6.86
C TYR A 113 19.56 10.16 -8.05
N ARG A 114 20.37 11.22 -8.10
CA ARG A 114 21.41 11.37 -9.14
C ARG A 114 22.58 10.42 -8.95
N SER A 115 22.90 10.04 -7.71
CA SER A 115 23.91 8.99 -7.47
C SER A 115 23.40 7.61 -7.88
N LEU A 116 22.10 7.37 -7.71
CA LEU A 116 21.43 6.13 -8.09
C LEU A 116 21.16 6.03 -9.60
N MET A 117 20.85 7.16 -10.24
CA MET A 117 20.58 7.28 -11.68
C MET A 117 21.41 8.44 -12.27
N PRO A 118 22.70 8.22 -12.57
CA PRO A 118 23.61 9.27 -13.05
C PRO A 118 23.16 9.93 -14.36
N ASP A 119 22.50 9.17 -15.23
CA ASP A 119 21.98 9.63 -16.52
C ASP A 119 20.53 10.13 -16.43
N PHE A 120 19.97 10.29 -15.23
CA PHE A 120 18.63 10.84 -15.06
C PHE A 120 18.57 12.26 -15.63
N PRO A 121 17.53 12.62 -16.40
CA PRO A 121 17.49 13.91 -17.08
C PRO A 121 17.75 15.10 -16.14
N ALA A 122 18.51 16.08 -16.64
CA ALA A 122 18.72 17.34 -15.93
C ALA A 122 17.38 18.04 -15.65
N ASP A 123 17.30 18.75 -14.52
CA ASP A 123 16.11 19.49 -14.08
C ASP A 123 14.82 18.67 -13.96
N MET A 124 14.92 17.33 -13.88
CA MET A 124 13.81 16.42 -13.65
C MET A 124 13.88 15.76 -12.27
N TYR A 125 12.72 15.27 -11.83
CA TYR A 125 12.49 14.53 -10.59
C TYR A 125 11.80 13.19 -10.88
N PRO A 126 12.23 12.08 -10.25
CA PRO A 126 11.64 10.75 -10.48
C PRO A 126 10.40 10.54 -9.60
N VAL A 127 9.20 10.60 -10.20
CA VAL A 127 7.97 10.13 -9.55
C VAL A 127 7.83 8.64 -9.77
N LEU A 128 7.46 7.89 -8.73
CA LEU A 128 7.13 6.47 -8.85
C LEU A 128 5.62 6.31 -9.02
N VAL A 129 5.23 5.57 -10.07
CA VAL A 129 3.90 4.97 -10.22
C VAL A 129 3.91 3.59 -9.58
N THR A 130 2.89 3.30 -8.78
CA THR A 130 2.57 1.93 -8.38
C THR A 130 1.13 1.65 -8.76
N ALA A 131 0.89 0.60 -9.54
CA ALA A 131 -0.43 0.13 -9.91
C ALA A 131 -0.47 -1.39 -9.88
N GLY A 132 -1.45 -2.00 -9.23
CA GLY A 132 -1.58 -3.45 -9.24
C GLY A 132 -2.38 -4.00 -8.09
N LEU A 133 -2.02 -5.22 -7.68
CA LEU A 133 -2.73 -6.03 -6.69
C LEU A 133 -1.86 -6.21 -5.44
N ASP A 134 -2.45 -5.88 -4.30
CA ASP A 134 -1.99 -6.24 -2.97
C ASP A 134 -2.68 -7.56 -2.60
N HIS A 135 -1.91 -8.64 -2.45
CA HIS A 135 -2.40 -10.01 -2.38
C HIS A 135 -1.89 -10.78 -1.18
N ASP A 136 -2.73 -11.70 -0.67
CA ASP A 136 -2.39 -12.68 0.37
C ASP A 136 -1.73 -12.03 1.60
N ILE A 137 -2.34 -10.93 2.05
CA ILE A 137 -1.87 -10.15 3.18
C ILE A 137 -2.29 -10.83 4.48
N GLN A 138 -1.32 -11.19 5.31
CA GLN A 138 -1.50 -11.96 6.52
C GLN A 138 -0.76 -11.35 7.70
N LEU A 139 -1.39 -11.45 8.87
CA LEU A 139 -0.72 -11.45 10.17
C LEU A 139 -0.87 -12.86 10.76
N ALA A 140 0.06 -13.73 10.39
CA ALA A 140 -0.11 -15.18 10.51
C ALA A 140 -0.26 -15.67 11.96
N ALA A 141 0.43 -15.04 12.92
CA ALA A 141 0.34 -15.39 14.35
C ALA A 141 -1.08 -15.20 14.93
N LEU A 142 -1.89 -14.32 14.32
CA LEU A 142 -3.26 -14.04 14.74
C LEU A 142 -4.31 -14.63 13.80
N SER A 143 -3.89 -15.36 12.76
CA SER A 143 -4.77 -15.87 11.70
C SER A 143 -5.64 -14.78 11.05
N ILE A 144 -5.10 -13.56 10.97
CA ILE A 144 -5.76 -12.42 10.31
C ILE A 144 -5.32 -12.40 8.86
N ASN A 145 -6.28 -12.25 7.96
CA ASN A 145 -6.05 -12.04 6.53
C ASN A 145 -6.77 -10.76 6.11
N VAL A 146 -6.10 -9.93 5.33
CA VAL A 146 -6.74 -8.80 4.63
C VAL A 146 -7.14 -9.32 3.26
N GLN A 147 -8.37 -9.01 2.85
CA GLN A 147 -8.82 -9.36 1.50
C GLN A 147 -7.91 -8.70 0.46
N ASP A 148 -7.71 -9.35 -0.67
CA ASP A 148 -6.98 -8.77 -1.79
C ASP A 148 -7.63 -7.44 -2.20
N PHE A 149 -6.80 -6.50 -2.63
CA PHE A 149 -7.28 -5.24 -3.20
C PHE A 149 -6.32 -4.73 -4.25
N GLN A 150 -6.85 -3.90 -5.13
CA GLN A 150 -6.07 -3.21 -6.13
C GLN A 150 -5.85 -1.78 -5.69
N ARG A 151 -4.72 -1.22 -6.10
CA ARG A 151 -4.43 0.19 -5.87
C ARG A 151 -3.69 0.83 -7.02
N PHE A 152 -3.80 2.15 -7.06
CA PHE A 152 -2.96 3.03 -7.85
C PHE A 152 -2.54 4.24 -7.01
N GLY A 153 -1.31 4.72 -7.17
CA GLY A 153 -0.86 5.93 -6.52
C GLY A 153 0.42 6.51 -7.11
N TRP A 154 0.58 7.81 -6.89
CA TRP A 154 1.82 8.55 -7.13
C TRP A 154 2.64 8.62 -5.85
N SER A 155 3.92 8.29 -5.96
CA SER A 155 4.88 8.36 -4.86
C SER A 155 6.02 9.30 -5.23
N PHE A 156 6.39 10.16 -4.27
CA PHE A 156 7.43 11.18 -4.41
C PHE A 156 8.61 10.79 -3.50
N PRO A 157 9.62 10.07 -4.01
CA PRO A 157 10.77 9.59 -3.23
C PRO A 157 11.87 10.63 -3.02
N PHE A 158 12.87 10.29 -2.21
CA PHE A 158 14.04 11.14 -1.93
C PHE A 158 13.69 12.45 -1.22
N ILE A 159 12.72 12.40 -0.31
CA ILE A 159 12.30 13.54 0.51
C ILE A 159 13.07 13.54 1.82
N ASP A 160 13.64 14.69 2.18
CA ASP A 160 14.24 14.92 3.49
C ASP A 160 13.16 15.32 4.49
N LEU A 161 12.45 14.32 5.01
CA LEU A 161 11.40 14.53 6.01
C LEU A 161 11.98 15.07 7.33
N LEU A 162 13.19 14.63 7.70
CA LEU A 162 13.82 14.91 9.00
C LEU A 162 14.69 16.16 9.02
N GLY A 163 14.99 16.74 7.84
CA GLY A 163 15.89 17.87 7.70
C GLY A 163 17.35 17.52 8.01
N ASP A 164 17.73 16.25 7.86
CA ASP A 164 19.08 15.78 8.18
C ASP A 164 20.02 15.73 6.95
N GLY A 165 19.48 15.94 5.75
CA GLY A 165 20.21 15.99 4.50
C GLY A 165 20.61 14.65 3.90
N TYR A 166 20.16 13.51 4.47
CA TYR A 166 20.54 12.19 3.93
C TYR A 166 19.54 11.05 4.12
N SER A 167 18.57 11.16 5.04
CA SER A 167 17.54 10.13 5.22
C SER A 167 16.45 10.28 4.16
N SER A 168 16.33 9.32 3.26
CA SER A 168 15.36 9.35 2.16
C SER A 168 14.01 8.76 2.56
N PHE A 169 12.96 9.58 2.43
CA PHE A 169 11.56 9.19 2.60
C PHE A 169 10.78 9.33 1.29
N THR A 170 9.66 8.62 1.20
CA THR A 170 8.69 8.73 0.10
C THR A 170 7.41 9.37 0.60
N MET A 171 6.99 10.46 -0.03
CA MET A 171 5.67 11.04 0.20
C MET A 171 4.64 10.37 -0.71
N ALA A 172 3.54 9.86 -0.15
CA ALA A 172 2.43 9.24 -0.87
C ALA A 172 1.10 9.93 -0.50
N PRO A 173 0.78 11.09 -1.10
CA PRO A 173 -0.29 11.97 -0.61
C PRO A 173 -1.71 11.50 -0.97
N ALA A 174 -1.87 10.76 -2.08
CA ALA A 174 -3.17 10.28 -2.55
C ALA A 174 -3.07 8.92 -3.24
N GLN A 175 -4.13 8.12 -3.11
CA GLN A 175 -4.23 6.77 -3.67
C GLN A 175 -5.67 6.45 -4.10
N MET A 176 -5.79 5.59 -5.10
CA MET A 176 -7.02 4.87 -5.44
C MET A 176 -6.89 3.46 -4.86
N ILE A 177 -7.92 2.96 -4.16
CA ILE A 177 -7.93 1.62 -3.51
C ILE A 177 -9.28 0.95 -3.77
N SER A 178 -9.33 -0.39 -3.92
CA SER A 178 -10.59 -1.10 -4.19
C SER A 178 -11.69 -0.72 -3.21
N ALA A 179 -12.85 -0.32 -3.75
CA ALA A 179 -13.91 0.32 -2.97
C ALA A 179 -14.54 -0.57 -1.89
N ASP A 180 -14.44 -1.88 -2.06
CA ASP A 180 -14.89 -2.91 -1.13
C ASP A 180 -13.89 -3.22 -0.01
N ASN A 181 -12.63 -2.76 -0.12
CA ASN A 181 -11.60 -3.03 0.89
C ASN A 181 -11.48 -1.91 1.93
N GLN A 182 -12.41 -1.90 2.89
CA GLN A 182 -12.45 -0.88 3.94
C GLN A 182 -11.24 -0.92 4.89
N VAL A 183 -10.59 -2.08 5.04
CA VAL A 183 -9.39 -2.21 5.88
C VAL A 183 -8.24 -1.42 5.26
N ALA A 184 -7.95 -1.64 3.96
CA ALA A 184 -6.90 -0.93 3.24
C ALA A 184 -7.18 0.57 3.12
N ILE A 185 -8.43 0.94 2.84
CA ILE A 185 -8.86 2.35 2.76
C ILE A 185 -8.61 3.07 4.09
N ASN A 186 -9.06 2.50 5.20
CA ASN A 186 -8.93 3.12 6.51
C ASN A 186 -7.48 3.11 7.01
N GLY A 187 -6.73 2.04 6.73
CA GLY A 187 -5.29 1.96 7.02
C GLY A 187 -4.52 3.08 6.34
N SER A 188 -4.74 3.29 5.04
CA SER A 188 -4.07 4.36 4.29
C SER A 188 -4.46 5.76 4.78
N ARG A 189 -5.75 5.99 5.10
CA ARG A 189 -6.23 7.26 5.66
C ARG A 189 -5.63 7.58 7.02
N ALA A 190 -5.28 6.57 7.83
CA ALA A 190 -4.67 6.78 9.14
C ALA A 190 -3.30 7.50 9.04
N TYR A 191 -2.56 7.31 7.94
CA TYR A 191 -1.31 8.02 7.66
C TYR A 191 -1.50 9.44 7.10
N GLY A 192 -2.75 9.84 6.81
CA GLY A 192 -3.09 11.12 6.17
C GLY A 192 -3.18 11.06 4.64
N THR A 193 -3.11 9.87 4.04
CA THR A 193 -3.29 9.69 2.60
C THR A 193 -4.74 9.97 2.21
N THR A 194 -4.94 10.77 1.16
CA THR A 194 -6.26 10.92 0.53
C THR A 194 -6.58 9.66 -0.26
N VAL A 195 -7.67 8.97 0.09
CA VAL A 195 -8.05 7.73 -0.58
C VAL A 195 -9.36 7.88 -1.31
N TYR A 196 -9.34 7.58 -2.60
CA TYR A 196 -10.51 7.42 -3.46
C TYR A 196 -10.87 5.94 -3.60
N PRO A 197 -11.95 5.48 -2.93
CA PRO A 197 -12.49 4.14 -3.16
C PRO A 197 -12.82 3.97 -4.63
N SER A 198 -12.29 2.94 -5.28
CA SER A 198 -12.28 2.81 -6.74
C SER A 198 -12.66 1.41 -7.21
N LYS A 199 -13.13 1.32 -8.46
CA LYS A 199 -13.30 0.06 -9.19
C LYS A 199 -12.19 -0.04 -10.22
N PHE A 200 -11.66 -1.24 -10.43
CA PHE A 200 -10.54 -1.49 -11.32
C PHE A 200 -10.89 -2.48 -12.43
N GLU A 201 -10.19 -2.36 -13.55
CA GLU A 201 -10.26 -3.24 -14.71
C GLU A 201 -8.84 -3.61 -15.15
N PRO A 202 -8.48 -4.91 -15.22
CA PRO A 202 -9.28 -6.06 -14.78
C PRO A 202 -9.56 -6.03 -13.27
N GLY A 203 -10.63 -6.67 -12.82
CA GLY A 203 -10.86 -6.88 -11.39
C GLY A 203 -9.97 -8.00 -10.86
N CYS A 204 -9.42 -7.82 -9.66
CA CYS A 204 -8.66 -8.82 -8.88
C CYS A 204 -7.36 -9.34 -9.52
N GLU A 205 -6.88 -8.62 -10.54
CA GLU A 205 -5.63 -8.92 -11.21
C GLU A 205 -4.77 -7.67 -11.21
N ALA A 206 -3.44 -7.86 -11.17
CA ALA A 206 -2.50 -6.75 -11.25
C ALA A 206 -2.59 -5.98 -12.58
N TYR A 207 -2.94 -6.69 -13.65
CA TYR A 207 -3.15 -6.19 -15.00
C TYR A 207 -3.72 -7.31 -15.88
N ALA A 208 -4.25 -6.98 -17.05
CA ALA A 208 -4.63 -7.96 -18.07
C ALA A 208 -3.82 -7.74 -19.35
N ARG A 209 -3.65 -8.79 -20.15
CA ARG A 209 -2.94 -8.70 -21.44
C ARG A 209 -3.91 -8.41 -22.59
N LEU A 210 -3.55 -7.44 -23.41
CA LEU A 210 -4.16 -7.18 -24.71
C LEU A 210 -3.66 -8.20 -25.76
N PRO A 211 -4.38 -8.40 -26.87
CA PRO A 211 -3.94 -9.26 -27.96
C PRO A 211 -2.58 -8.88 -28.56
N SER A 212 -2.16 -7.62 -28.41
CA SER A 212 -0.84 -7.11 -28.82
C SER A 212 0.31 -7.61 -27.94
N GLY A 213 0.02 -8.19 -26.77
CA GLY A 213 1.01 -8.52 -25.74
C GLY A 213 1.24 -7.41 -24.71
N SER A 214 0.71 -6.20 -24.93
CA SER A 214 0.69 -5.14 -23.92
C SER A 214 -0.14 -5.55 -22.70
N THR A 215 0.18 -5.01 -21.54
CA THR A 215 -0.63 -5.09 -20.33
C THR A 215 -1.42 -3.80 -20.13
N TYR A 216 -2.60 -3.88 -19.52
CA TYR A 216 -3.37 -2.71 -19.13
C TYR A 216 -3.90 -2.82 -17.69
N PHE A 217 -4.08 -1.67 -17.07
CA PHE A 217 -4.71 -1.50 -15.76
C PHE A 217 -5.49 -0.19 -15.76
N LYS A 218 -6.77 -0.22 -15.38
CA LYS A 218 -7.63 0.96 -15.30
C LYS A 218 -8.28 1.02 -13.93
N GLY A 219 -8.55 2.24 -13.49
CA GLY A 219 -9.27 2.51 -12.26
C GLY A 219 -10.18 3.71 -12.41
N GLN A 220 -11.35 3.66 -11.80
CA GLN A 220 -12.28 4.78 -11.70
C GLN A 220 -12.77 4.86 -10.26
N ALA A 221 -12.71 6.05 -9.67
CA ALA A 221 -13.27 6.28 -8.35
C ALA A 221 -14.77 6.00 -8.37
N ALA A 222 -15.25 5.34 -7.32
CA ALA A 222 -16.63 4.95 -7.14
C ALA A 222 -17.51 6.10 -6.61
N ASP A 223 -16.90 7.24 -6.29
CA ASP A 223 -17.57 8.49 -5.97
C ASP A 223 -17.71 9.40 -7.20
N ASP A 224 -18.45 10.50 -7.07
CA ASP A 224 -18.66 11.49 -8.13
C ASP A 224 -17.45 12.43 -8.32
N SER A 225 -16.25 12.07 -7.82
CA SER A 225 -15.04 12.89 -7.94
C SER A 225 -14.47 12.91 -9.37
N GLY A 226 -14.84 11.93 -10.19
CA GLY A 226 -14.31 11.76 -11.54
C GLY A 226 -12.83 11.34 -11.58
N LYS A 227 -12.25 10.87 -10.46
CA LYS A 227 -10.86 10.40 -10.44
C LYS A 227 -10.69 9.10 -11.22
N TYR A 228 -9.68 9.06 -12.08
CA TYR A 228 -9.41 7.91 -12.94
C TYR A 228 -7.92 7.65 -13.10
N VAL A 229 -7.63 6.44 -13.56
CA VAL A 229 -6.31 6.02 -14.02
C VAL A 229 -6.45 5.06 -15.19
N THR A 230 -5.54 5.14 -16.16
CA THR A 230 -5.35 4.17 -17.24
C THR A 230 -3.87 4.01 -17.51
N LEU A 231 -3.40 2.77 -17.43
CA LEU A 231 -2.04 2.35 -17.79
C LEU A 231 -2.12 1.39 -18.97
N GLU A 232 -1.21 1.55 -19.90
CA GLU A 232 -0.93 0.55 -20.94
C GLU A 232 0.58 0.44 -21.15
N PHE A 233 1.12 -0.76 -21.02
CA PHE A 233 2.56 -1.04 -21.08
C PHE A 233 2.86 -2.21 -22.00
N SER A 234 3.85 -2.06 -22.86
CA SER A 234 4.36 -3.13 -23.73
C SER A 234 5.70 -3.65 -23.21
N PRO A 235 6.01 -4.93 -23.43
CA PRO A 235 7.38 -5.43 -23.28
C PRO A 235 8.36 -4.58 -24.09
N LEU A 236 9.59 -4.42 -23.61
CA LEU A 236 10.62 -3.73 -24.39
C LEU A 236 10.95 -4.50 -25.67
N ASP A 237 11.15 -3.75 -26.76
CA ASP A 237 11.61 -4.30 -28.03
C ASP A 237 13.01 -4.91 -27.85
N GLN A 238 13.32 -5.94 -28.64
CA GLN A 238 14.63 -6.56 -28.63
C GLN A 238 15.75 -5.52 -28.84
N GLY A 239 16.70 -5.46 -27.91
CA GLY A 239 17.81 -4.50 -27.94
C GLY A 239 17.51 -3.14 -27.29
N THR A 240 16.27 -2.89 -26.84
CA THR A 240 15.95 -1.74 -25.99
C THR A 240 16.23 -2.08 -24.54
N THR A 241 16.93 -1.19 -23.83
CA THR A 241 17.24 -1.35 -22.41
C THR A 241 16.35 -0.43 -21.58
N ASN A 242 15.90 -0.91 -20.42
CA ASN A 242 15.26 -0.05 -19.43
C ASN A 242 16.33 0.88 -18.82
N PRO A 243 16.18 2.22 -18.87
CA PRO A 243 17.14 3.14 -18.28
C PRO A 243 17.20 3.03 -16.74
N PHE A 244 16.20 2.41 -16.13
CA PHE A 244 16.12 2.21 -14.68
C PHE A 244 16.32 0.72 -14.38
N PRO A 245 17.49 0.31 -13.83
CA PRO A 245 17.70 -1.07 -13.43
C PRO A 245 16.85 -1.40 -12.18
N VAL A 246 16.69 -2.69 -11.86
CA VAL A 246 15.79 -3.17 -10.79
C VAL A 246 16.13 -2.54 -9.44
N GLU A 247 17.42 -2.31 -9.19
CA GLU A 247 17.95 -1.69 -7.98
C GLU A 247 17.41 -0.27 -7.76
N VAL A 248 17.03 0.45 -8.82
CA VAL A 248 16.35 1.75 -8.70
C VAL A 248 14.98 1.59 -8.06
N TYR A 249 14.19 0.63 -8.57
CA TYR A 249 12.86 0.35 -8.03
C TYR A 249 12.96 -0.16 -6.60
N GLN A 250 13.87 -1.10 -6.35
CA GLN A 250 14.16 -1.63 -5.02
C GLN A 250 14.51 -0.51 -4.04
N ASN A 251 15.39 0.41 -4.42
CA ASN A 251 15.77 1.54 -3.59
C ASN A 251 14.56 2.42 -3.24
N ILE A 252 13.80 2.81 -4.26
CA ILE A 252 12.66 3.72 -4.11
C ILE A 252 11.54 3.07 -3.29
N THR A 253 11.15 1.84 -3.61
CA THR A 253 10.00 1.18 -2.99
C THR A 253 10.24 0.78 -1.53
N ASN A 254 11.49 0.70 -1.10
CA ASN A 254 11.82 0.38 0.29
C ASN A 254 11.99 1.64 1.17
N GLN A 255 11.93 2.86 0.62
CA GLN A 255 11.94 4.10 1.41
C GLN A 255 10.72 4.17 2.34
N PRO A 256 10.90 4.57 3.63
CA PRO A 256 9.80 4.87 4.52
C PRO A 256 8.79 5.82 3.90
N ILE A 257 7.52 5.46 3.99
CA ILE A 257 6.42 6.15 3.35
C ILE A 257 5.72 7.04 4.38
N PHE A 258 5.40 8.27 4.00
CA PHE A 258 4.58 9.17 4.79
C PHE A 258 3.55 9.90 3.92
N ALA A 259 2.49 10.41 4.55
CA ALA A 259 1.62 11.41 3.93
C ALA A 259 1.58 12.70 4.76
N ASN A 260 1.27 12.62 6.06
CA ASN A 260 1.24 13.80 6.94
C ASN A 260 2.57 14.12 7.66
N GLY A 261 3.56 13.23 7.59
CA GLY A 261 4.88 13.40 8.18
C GLY A 261 4.99 13.13 9.69
N THR A 262 3.92 12.67 10.35
CA THR A 262 3.95 12.28 11.78
C THR A 262 4.15 10.79 12.01
N GLN A 263 3.53 9.96 11.19
CA GLN A 263 3.66 8.52 11.23
C GLN A 263 4.15 8.03 9.88
N CYS A 264 5.07 7.08 9.93
CA CYS A 264 5.66 6.49 8.75
C CYS A 264 5.31 5.01 8.70
N ASP A 265 5.03 4.56 7.49
CA ASP A 265 5.02 3.16 7.16
C ASP A 265 6.41 2.74 6.66
N ARG A 266 6.85 1.55 7.07
CA ARG A 266 8.05 0.91 6.51
C ARG A 266 7.65 -0.44 5.93
N GLN A 267 7.38 -0.44 4.63
CA GLN A 267 7.11 -1.63 3.84
C GLN A 267 8.40 -2.10 3.15
N VAL A 268 9.02 -3.14 3.71
CA VAL A 268 10.22 -3.76 3.14
C VAL A 268 9.80 -4.75 2.05
N ARG A 269 10.07 -4.43 0.77
CA ARG A 269 9.85 -5.30 -0.38
C ARG A 269 11.11 -6.08 -0.73
N LEU A 270 10.96 -7.39 -0.90
CA LEU A 270 12.04 -8.32 -1.23
C LEU A 270 12.09 -8.55 -2.75
N PHE A 271 13.24 -8.28 -3.37
CA PHE A 271 13.43 -8.47 -4.82
C PHE A 271 14.18 -9.76 -5.16
N ASN A 272 14.63 -10.51 -4.14
CA ASN A 272 15.35 -11.78 -4.27
C ASN A 272 14.57 -12.91 -3.57
N SER A 273 13.43 -13.28 -4.16
CA SER A 273 12.52 -14.29 -3.64
C SER A 273 12.02 -15.24 -4.72
N THR A 274 11.40 -16.35 -4.29
CA THR A 274 10.87 -17.36 -5.20
C THR A 274 9.79 -16.85 -6.17
N ILE A 275 9.14 -15.72 -5.87
CA ILE A 275 8.07 -15.16 -6.70
C ILE A 275 8.54 -14.00 -7.61
N ASN A 276 9.83 -13.66 -7.60
CA ASN A 276 10.43 -12.67 -8.50
C ASN A 276 11.81 -13.08 -9.03
N GLU A 277 12.05 -14.39 -9.13
CA GLU A 277 13.24 -14.97 -9.75
C GLU A 277 12.89 -15.87 -10.93
N GLY A 278 13.86 -16.14 -11.80
CA GLY A 278 13.70 -17.05 -12.93
C GLY A 278 12.59 -16.61 -13.89
N GLN A 279 11.55 -17.43 -14.06
CA GLN A 279 10.41 -17.11 -14.95
C GLN A 279 9.53 -15.96 -14.42
N TRP A 280 9.69 -15.61 -13.14
CA TRP A 280 8.95 -14.52 -12.48
C TRP A 280 9.81 -13.27 -12.30
N ALA A 281 11.03 -13.25 -12.84
CA ALA A 281 11.93 -12.11 -12.75
C ALA A 281 11.27 -10.82 -13.25
N PRO A 282 11.61 -9.65 -12.66
CA PRO A 282 11.08 -8.37 -13.08
C PRO A 282 11.13 -8.18 -14.59
N ALA A 283 9.98 -7.94 -15.22
CA ALA A 283 9.87 -7.83 -16.67
C ALA A 283 9.90 -6.34 -17.07
N PRO A 284 10.91 -5.87 -17.83
CA PRO A 284 10.98 -4.48 -18.22
C PRO A 284 9.91 -4.15 -19.26
N VAL A 285 9.27 -2.99 -19.08
CA VAL A 285 8.19 -2.51 -19.93
C VAL A 285 8.35 -1.02 -20.23
N LYS A 286 7.72 -0.57 -21.32
CA LYS A 286 7.54 0.85 -21.65
C LYS A 286 6.08 1.11 -21.97
N GLY A 287 5.58 2.29 -21.66
CA GLY A 287 4.15 2.53 -21.80
C GLY A 287 3.72 3.93 -21.45
N THR A 288 2.42 4.08 -21.20
CA THR A 288 1.78 5.36 -20.91
C THR A 288 0.98 5.27 -19.62
N VAL A 289 0.90 6.40 -18.93
CA VAL A 289 0.14 6.55 -17.69
C VAL A 289 -0.72 7.79 -17.83
N PHE A 290 -2.04 7.60 -17.78
CA PHE A 290 -3.04 8.66 -17.78
C PHE A 290 -3.76 8.65 -16.45
N SER A 291 -3.74 9.77 -15.72
CA SER A 291 -4.53 9.93 -14.51
C SER A 291 -4.77 11.40 -14.20
N ASN A 292 -5.86 11.68 -13.50
CA ASN A 292 -6.14 12.95 -12.86
C ASN A 292 -6.08 12.87 -11.32
N LEU A 293 -5.47 11.81 -10.77
CA LEU A 293 -5.21 11.67 -9.34
C LEU A 293 -4.19 12.73 -8.92
N GLU A 294 -4.54 13.52 -7.90
CA GLU A 294 -3.66 14.54 -7.37
C GLU A 294 -2.40 13.92 -6.71
N PRO A 295 -1.31 14.69 -6.54
CA PRO A 295 -1.11 16.10 -6.89
C PRO A 295 -0.67 16.32 -8.34
N LEU A 296 -0.47 15.24 -9.10
CA LEU A 296 -0.24 15.29 -10.54
C LEU A 296 -1.58 15.19 -11.25
N SER A 297 -2.41 16.24 -11.13
CA SER A 297 -3.66 16.33 -11.91
C SER A 297 -3.34 16.51 -13.39
N ASP A 298 -4.14 15.88 -14.26
CA ASP A 298 -4.09 16.00 -15.73
C ASP A 298 -2.73 15.62 -16.34
N THR A 299 -2.26 14.41 -16.07
CA THR A 299 -1.03 13.88 -16.68
C THR A 299 -1.21 13.38 -18.12
N GLU A 300 -2.20 13.87 -18.86
CA GLU A 300 -2.32 13.58 -20.28
C GLU A 300 -1.04 14.04 -20.99
N GLY A 301 -0.22 13.09 -21.45
CA GLY A 301 0.97 13.40 -22.25
C GLY A 301 2.31 13.46 -21.51
N LEU A 302 2.51 12.70 -20.43
CA LEU A 302 3.85 12.46 -19.85
C LEU A 302 4.83 11.72 -20.79
N GLY A 303 4.38 11.35 -21.99
CA GLY A 303 5.16 10.60 -22.96
C GLY A 303 5.25 9.11 -22.61
N GLU A 304 6.14 8.41 -23.32
CA GLU A 304 6.48 7.03 -22.99
C GLU A 304 7.35 6.99 -21.74
N VAL A 305 6.94 6.19 -20.75
CA VAL A 305 7.66 5.99 -19.49
C VAL A 305 8.11 4.55 -19.35
N PHE A 306 9.21 4.33 -18.64
CA PHE A 306 9.79 3.00 -18.43
C PHE A 306 9.42 2.45 -17.05
N GLY A 307 9.22 1.14 -17.00
CA GLY A 307 8.77 0.43 -15.82
C GLY A 307 9.19 -1.02 -15.76
N ILE A 308 8.76 -1.69 -14.69
CA ILE A 308 8.86 -3.14 -14.52
C ILE A 308 7.50 -3.70 -14.08
N LEU A 309 7.18 -4.89 -14.56
CA LEU A 309 6.16 -5.75 -13.96
C LEU A 309 6.85 -6.68 -12.96
N VAL A 310 6.42 -6.69 -11.71
CA VAL A 310 7.05 -7.48 -10.65
C VAL A 310 6.05 -7.83 -9.55
N ASP A 311 6.19 -9.04 -8.99
CA ASP A 311 5.53 -9.44 -7.75
C ASP A 311 6.55 -9.51 -6.61
N THR A 312 6.40 -8.71 -5.57
CA THR A 312 7.36 -8.67 -4.44
C THR A 312 6.68 -9.07 -3.14
N PRO A 313 7.22 -10.04 -2.38
CA PRO A 313 6.84 -10.21 -0.99
C PRO A 313 7.21 -8.95 -0.20
N PHE A 314 6.41 -8.63 0.81
CA PHE A 314 6.72 -7.52 1.70
C PHE A 314 6.54 -7.85 3.18
N ILE A 315 7.26 -7.09 4.01
CA ILE A 315 7.10 -7.04 5.47
C ILE A 315 6.76 -5.60 5.83
N GLU A 316 5.66 -5.39 6.54
CA GLU A 316 5.16 -4.05 6.84
C GLU A 316 5.24 -3.74 8.34
N PHE A 317 5.93 -2.64 8.66
CA PHE A 317 6.02 -2.08 9.99
C PHE A 317 5.20 -0.79 10.05
N ASN A 318 4.00 -0.92 10.60
CA ASN A 318 2.99 0.12 10.60
C ASN A 318 3.19 1.14 11.74
N MET A 319 2.74 2.37 11.50
CA MET A 319 2.57 3.44 12.51
C MET A 319 3.86 3.78 13.28
N LEU A 320 5.00 3.73 12.61
CA LEU A 320 6.28 4.05 13.21
C LEU A 320 6.42 5.57 13.39
N ASP A 321 7.11 5.97 14.45
CA ASP A 321 7.62 7.33 14.55
C ASP A 321 8.70 7.53 13.47
N CYS A 322 8.43 8.46 12.54
CA CYS A 322 9.31 8.75 11.41
C CYS A 322 10.76 9.06 11.84
N THR A 323 10.96 9.64 13.03
CA THR A 323 12.29 9.98 13.54
C THR A 323 13.15 8.74 13.84
N THR A 324 12.51 7.60 14.11
CA THR A 324 13.21 6.32 14.38
C THR A 324 13.77 5.68 13.11
N LEU A 325 13.36 6.18 11.93
CA LEU A 325 13.78 5.71 10.61
C LEU A 325 14.95 6.51 10.02
N LYS A 326 15.60 7.34 10.84
CA LYS A 326 16.82 8.06 10.48
C LYS A 326 17.91 7.11 9.98
N GLY A 327 18.62 7.52 8.92
CA GLY A 327 19.68 6.74 8.28
C GLY A 327 19.22 5.81 7.17
N TYR A 328 17.92 5.80 6.87
CA TYR A 328 17.40 5.05 5.75
C TYR A 328 17.81 5.69 4.41
N SER A 329 18.43 4.92 3.51
CA SER A 329 18.89 5.40 2.19
C SER A 329 18.45 4.52 1.01
N GLY A 330 17.37 3.76 1.16
CA GLY A 330 16.77 2.92 0.08
C GLY A 330 17.26 1.48 0.03
N THR A 331 18.45 1.18 0.54
CA THR A 331 19.04 -0.18 0.48
C THR A 331 19.26 -0.77 1.87
N GLY A 332 18.29 -0.60 2.78
CA GLY A 332 18.37 -1.16 4.13
C GLY A 332 18.49 -2.70 4.12
N PRO A 333 18.95 -3.33 5.22
CA PRO A 333 19.08 -4.78 5.28
C PRO A 333 17.72 -5.45 5.07
N GLY A 334 17.65 -6.27 4.04
CA GLY A 334 16.43 -6.83 3.47
C GLY A 334 16.70 -7.57 2.16
N ASP A 335 17.80 -7.22 1.47
CA ASP A 335 18.48 -8.01 0.45
C ASP A 335 20.01 -7.87 0.65
#